data_AF-A0A938IYZ1-F1
#
_entry.id   AF-A0A938IYZ1-F1
#
_cell.length_a   1.000
_cell.length_b   1.000
_cell.length_c   1.000
_cell.angle_alpha   90.00
_cell.angle_beta   90.00
_cell.angle_gamma   90.00
#
_symmetry.space_group_name_H-M   'P 1'
#
loop_
_entity.id
_entity.type
_entity.pdbx_description
1 polymer ?
#
loop_
_entity_poly.entity_id
_entity_poly.type
_entity_poly.pdbx_seq_one_letter_code
_entity_poly.pdbx_strand_id
1 'polypeptide(L)'
;MRGTKSRGMRSSTWAMVVSALYATTSTPMRGAPLPDAWPSTEPEARRGDRPGPPLRTRNNRNSIPKIRNNVLTSEGPPSVAETLAARGLDERRAAHADEIRRLIDAAYTVMRASGDLEPRVGDVVKASGLSNQAFYRHFPSKDALLLAVLTDGRHRLVATLRARMAKVDDGAPRIAAWIEGVLAQARNAEAAANTRPFAVHGARIADRFPAEWQASRDALLTPLRDAVAAAGGDPGRDPEWLYDLAFGVMESALVRREPPTRADVDHLIAFALRGVDRGGA
;
A
#
# COMPACT_ATOMS: atom_id res chain seq x y z
N MET A 1 13.94 18.06 36.54
CA MET A 1 14.64 17.96 35.24
C MET A 1 13.98 16.81 34.46
N ARG A 2 12.85 17.07 33.81
CA ARG A 2 12.66 17.18 32.34
C ARG A 2 13.12 15.93 31.54
N GLY A 3 12.19 15.00 31.37
CA GLY A 3 12.26 13.91 30.39
C GLY A 3 11.85 14.39 28.99
N THR A 4 12.57 13.93 27.98
CA THR A 4 12.30 14.24 26.57
C THR A 4 11.54 13.07 25.93
N LYS A 5 10.26 13.33 25.66
CA LYS A 5 9.36 12.49 24.86
C LYS A 5 9.79 12.62 23.38
N SER A 6 10.36 11.57 22.78
CA SER A 6 10.63 11.59 21.34
C SER A 6 9.32 11.37 20.57
N ARG A 7 8.93 12.42 19.86
CA ARG A 7 7.68 12.58 19.11
C ARG A 7 7.71 11.72 17.84
N GLY A 8 6.77 10.79 17.73
CA GLY A 8 6.52 9.98 16.53
C GLY A 8 6.10 10.83 15.33
N MET A 9 6.69 10.50 14.18
CA MET A 9 6.65 11.21 12.90
C MET A 9 7.02 10.11 11.87
N ARG A 10 6.22 9.61 10.92
CA ARG A 10 4.98 10.02 10.25
C ARG A 10 4.11 8.78 9.92
N SER A 11 2.80 8.91 10.11
CA SER A 11 1.75 7.89 9.85
C SER A 11 1.05 8.07 8.49
N SER A 12 1.45 9.04 7.66
CA SER A 12 0.64 9.49 6.52
C SER A 12 1.04 8.93 5.15
N THR A 13 2.27 8.41 4.98
CA THR A 13 2.74 7.91 3.67
C THR A 13 2.26 6.49 3.39
N TRP A 14 1.99 5.70 4.44
CA TRP A 14 1.58 4.30 4.33
C TRP A 14 0.13 4.11 3.85
N ALA A 15 -0.79 4.98 4.28
CA ALA A 15 -2.19 4.90 3.87
C ALA A 15 -2.41 5.23 2.38
N MET A 16 -1.60 6.14 1.81
CA MET A 16 -1.70 6.51 0.39
C MET A 16 -1.27 5.37 -0.55
N VAL A 17 -0.27 4.57 -0.16
CA VAL A 17 0.29 3.52 -1.01
C VAL A 17 -0.63 2.30 -1.10
N VAL A 18 -1.29 1.93 0.00
CA VAL A 18 -2.27 0.83 -0.01
C VAL A 18 -3.56 1.23 -0.76
N SER A 19 -3.98 2.50 -0.68
CA SER A 19 -5.12 2.98 -1.46
C SER A 19 -4.83 3.07 -2.97
N ALA A 20 -3.60 3.38 -3.38
CA ALA A 20 -3.24 3.49 -4.80
C ALA A 20 -3.28 2.14 -5.54
N LEU A 21 -3.01 1.03 -4.86
CA LEU A 21 -3.04 -0.32 -5.45
C LEU A 21 -4.46 -0.92 -5.56
N TYR A 22 -5.45 -0.39 -4.83
CA TYR A 22 -6.83 -0.89 -4.84
C TYR A 22 -7.84 0.01 -5.60
N ALA A 23 -7.42 1.19 -6.09
CA ALA A 23 -8.32 2.17 -6.67
C ALA A 23 -8.49 2.08 -8.21
N THR A 24 -7.81 1.18 -8.90
CA THR A 24 -7.80 1.16 -10.38
C THR A 24 -8.47 -0.08 -10.97
N THR A 25 -9.79 -0.18 -10.78
CA THR A 25 -10.75 -0.71 -11.79
C THR A 25 -12.18 -0.54 -11.26
N SER A 26 -12.84 0.56 -11.60
CA SER A 26 -14.30 0.69 -11.53
C SER A 26 -14.74 1.79 -12.49
N THR A 27 -14.88 1.43 -13.77
CA THR A 27 -15.55 2.26 -14.77
C THR A 27 -17.06 2.14 -14.58
N PRO A 28 -17.83 3.25 -14.50
CA PRO A 28 -19.27 3.18 -14.28
C PRO A 28 -20.01 2.82 -15.58
N MET A 29 -20.83 1.77 -15.53
CA MET A 29 -21.82 1.43 -16.55
C MET A 29 -22.96 2.45 -16.55
N ARG A 30 -23.33 2.89 -17.76
CA ARG A 30 -24.37 3.88 -18.07
C ARG A 30 -25.78 3.29 -17.94
N GLY A 31 -26.62 3.97 -17.16
CA GLY A 31 -28.08 4.16 -17.24
C GLY A 31 -29.03 3.07 -17.76
N ALA A 32 -29.96 2.63 -16.90
CA ALA A 32 -31.29 2.15 -17.28
C ALA A 32 -32.36 2.89 -16.43
N PRO A 33 -33.53 3.26 -16.98
CA PRO A 33 -34.50 4.13 -16.31
C PRO A 33 -35.41 3.35 -15.33
N LEU A 34 -35.83 4.03 -14.25
CA LEU A 34 -36.81 3.57 -13.27
C LEU A 34 -38.26 3.82 -13.76
N PRO A 35 -39.22 2.93 -13.49
CA PRO A 35 -40.63 3.16 -13.79
C PRO A 35 -41.40 3.92 -12.68
N ASP A 36 -42.48 4.57 -13.12
CA ASP A 36 -43.28 5.61 -12.47
C ASP A 36 -44.15 5.18 -11.25
N ALA A 37 -44.31 6.17 -10.35
CA ALA A 37 -45.48 6.55 -9.55
C ALA A 37 -46.19 5.53 -8.62
N TRP A 38 -46.24 5.89 -7.33
CA TRP A 38 -47.30 5.46 -6.38
C TRP A 38 -48.29 6.62 -6.14
N PRO A 39 -49.61 6.39 -6.15
CA PRO A 39 -50.60 7.43 -5.90
C PRO A 39 -50.81 7.66 -4.40
N SER A 40 -50.96 8.93 -4.01
CA SER A 40 -51.34 9.33 -2.65
C SER A 40 -52.85 9.44 -2.53
N THR A 41 -53.45 8.75 -1.57
CA THR A 41 -54.87 8.86 -1.19
C THR A 41 -55.05 9.93 -0.12
N GLU A 42 -55.78 11.01 -0.43
CA GLU A 42 -56.37 11.93 0.56
C GLU A 42 -57.70 11.37 1.07
N PRO A 43 -58.06 11.52 2.36
CA PRO A 43 -59.42 11.31 2.82
C PRO A 43 -60.18 12.63 3.00
N GLU A 44 -61.46 12.53 2.61
CA GLU A 44 -62.49 13.57 2.54
C GLU A 44 -62.87 14.22 3.88
N ALA A 45 -63.22 15.51 3.81
CA ALA A 45 -63.79 16.30 4.89
C ALA A 45 -65.30 16.08 5.03
N ARG A 46 -65.79 15.81 6.26
CA ARG A 46 -67.22 15.87 6.62
C ARG A 46 -67.57 17.21 7.29
N ARG A 47 -68.68 17.79 6.85
CA ARG A 47 -69.33 19.00 7.38
C ARG A 47 -70.30 18.66 8.53
N GLY A 48 -70.50 19.63 9.43
CA GLY A 48 -71.59 19.71 10.42
C GLY A 48 -71.15 20.53 11.63
N ASP A 49 -71.31 21.87 11.70
CA ASP A 49 -72.51 22.70 11.91
C ASP A 49 -72.62 23.21 13.37
N ARG A 50 -72.36 24.52 13.58
CA ARG A 50 -73.09 25.54 14.39
C ARG A 50 -72.21 26.65 15.02
N PRO A 51 -72.71 27.91 15.15
CA PRO A 51 -71.89 29.11 15.40
C PRO A 51 -71.93 29.62 16.86
N GLY A 52 -70.83 30.24 17.31
CA GLY A 52 -70.72 31.03 18.54
C GLY A 52 -70.49 32.54 18.26
N PRO A 53 -70.74 33.44 19.23
CA PRO A 53 -70.95 34.89 19.03
C PRO A 53 -69.66 35.70 18.75
N PRO A 54 -69.75 36.95 18.27
CA PRO A 54 -68.66 37.61 17.56
C PRO A 54 -67.60 38.16 18.53
N LEU A 55 -66.34 37.76 18.32
CA LEU A 55 -65.20 38.45 18.92
C LEU A 55 -64.85 39.67 18.06
N ARG A 56 -64.95 40.85 18.69
CA ARG A 56 -64.62 42.17 18.15
C ARG A 56 -63.34 42.15 17.32
N THR A 57 -63.45 42.59 16.06
CA THR A 57 -62.34 42.80 15.14
C THR A 57 -61.45 43.94 15.62
N ARG A 58 -60.33 43.62 16.28
CA ARG A 58 -59.18 44.53 16.31
C ARG A 58 -58.27 44.15 15.16
N ASN A 59 -58.30 45.01 14.15
CA ASN A 59 -57.45 45.02 12.97
C ASN A 59 -55.98 44.77 13.38
N ASN A 60 -55.46 43.59 13.10
CA ASN A 60 -54.02 43.35 12.99
C ASN A 60 -53.80 42.28 11.92
N ARG A 61 -53.39 42.74 10.74
CA ARG A 61 -52.88 41.89 9.65
C ARG A 61 -51.65 41.15 10.17
N ASN A 62 -51.81 39.92 10.65
CA ASN A 62 -50.67 39.07 10.93
C ASN A 62 -50.26 38.37 9.63
N SER A 63 -49.53 39.10 8.78
CA SER A 63 -48.87 38.55 7.61
C SER A 63 -47.76 37.63 8.09
N ILE A 64 -47.97 36.31 8.06
CA ILE A 64 -46.89 35.32 8.22
C ILE A 64 -45.95 35.55 7.03
N PRO A 65 -44.70 35.99 7.22
CA PRO A 65 -43.76 36.09 6.11
C PRO A 65 -43.54 34.68 5.57
N LYS A 66 -43.69 34.50 4.26
CA LYS A 66 -43.29 33.27 3.57
C LYS A 66 -41.80 33.06 3.82
N ILE A 67 -41.45 32.24 4.80
CA ILE A 67 -40.10 31.70 4.93
C ILE A 67 -39.93 30.78 3.73
N ARG A 68 -39.36 31.31 2.66
CA ARG A 68 -38.78 30.46 1.61
C ARG A 68 -37.63 29.73 2.28
N ASN A 69 -37.79 28.43 2.48
CA ASN A 69 -36.68 27.58 2.85
C ASN A 69 -35.76 27.52 1.62
N ASN A 70 -34.90 28.52 1.49
CA ASN A 70 -33.87 28.52 0.47
C ASN A 70 -32.92 27.41 0.88
N VAL A 71 -32.94 26.30 0.15
CA VAL A 71 -31.91 25.26 0.27
C VAL A 71 -30.61 25.96 -0.10
N LEU A 72 -29.89 26.43 0.92
CA LEU A 72 -28.56 26.98 0.75
C LEU A 72 -27.73 25.87 0.14
N THR A 73 -27.28 26.09 -1.08
CA THR A 73 -26.17 25.36 -1.68
C THR A 73 -25.04 25.33 -0.65
N SER A 74 -24.60 24.13 -0.30
CA SER A 74 -23.69 23.83 0.80
C SER A 74 -22.29 24.41 0.57
N GLU A 75 -22.09 25.67 0.90
CA GLU A 75 -20.78 26.28 1.14
C GLU A 75 -20.66 26.75 2.60
N GLY A 76 -21.21 25.96 3.52
CA GLY A 76 -20.97 26.08 4.96
C GLY A 76 -19.84 25.16 5.42
N PRO A 77 -19.19 25.42 6.56
CA PRO A 77 -18.27 24.45 7.17
C PRO A 77 -18.99 23.10 7.33
N PRO A 78 -18.27 21.96 7.17
CA PRO A 78 -18.87 20.65 7.14
C PRO A 78 -19.76 20.44 8.37
N SER A 79 -20.94 19.86 8.16
CA SER A 79 -21.88 19.61 9.25
C SER A 79 -21.21 18.75 10.33
N VAL A 80 -21.71 18.88 11.56
CA VAL A 80 -21.24 18.04 12.68
C VAL A 80 -21.40 16.55 12.33
N ALA A 81 -22.46 16.18 11.61
CA ALA A 81 -22.69 14.82 11.13
C ALA A 81 -21.62 14.36 10.13
N GLU A 82 -21.28 15.17 9.12
CA GLU A 82 -20.21 14.86 8.15
C GLU A 82 -18.85 14.75 8.82
N THR A 83 -18.56 15.63 9.79
CA THR A 83 -17.30 15.61 10.55
C THR A 83 -17.20 14.32 11.38
N LEU A 84 -18.27 13.90 12.06
CA LEU A 84 -18.29 12.66 12.83
C LEU A 84 -18.21 11.41 11.94
N ALA A 85 -18.90 11.41 10.79
CA ALA A 85 -18.83 10.33 9.82
C ALA A 85 -17.41 10.17 9.24
N ALA A 86 -16.75 11.28 8.90
CA ALA A 86 -15.37 11.29 8.42
C ALA A 86 -14.40 10.71 9.48
N ARG A 87 -14.52 11.15 10.74
CA ARG A 87 -13.72 10.61 11.86
C ARG A 87 -13.92 9.11 12.03
N GLY A 88 -15.16 8.64 12.03
CA GLY A 88 -15.45 7.21 12.15
C GLY A 88 -14.97 6.38 10.94
N LEU A 89 -14.85 6.96 9.76
CA LEU A 89 -14.21 6.31 8.61
C LEU A 89 -12.69 6.24 8.79
N ASP A 90 -12.07 7.31 9.27
CA ASP A 90 -10.62 7.35 9.49
C ASP A 90 -10.18 6.42 10.61
N GLU A 91 -10.93 6.34 11.70
CA GLU A 91 -10.71 5.37 12.78
C GLU A 91 -10.82 3.93 12.27
N ARG A 92 -11.83 3.63 11.45
CA ARG A 92 -11.98 2.30 10.82
C ARG A 92 -10.83 1.98 9.88
N ARG A 93 -10.38 2.94 9.07
CA ARG A 93 -9.20 2.77 8.19
C ARG A 93 -7.93 2.52 9.00
N ALA A 94 -7.74 3.28 10.08
CA ALA A 94 -6.58 3.14 10.96
C ALA A 94 -6.56 1.76 11.65
N ALA A 95 -7.70 1.31 12.17
CA ALA A 95 -7.84 -0.03 12.75
C ALA A 95 -7.57 -1.13 11.70
N HIS A 96 -8.11 -0.99 10.49
CA HIS A 96 -7.90 -1.92 9.39
C HIS A 96 -6.40 -2.00 9.00
N ALA A 97 -5.72 -0.86 8.89
CA ALA A 97 -4.29 -0.81 8.60
C ALA A 97 -3.43 -1.39 9.72
N ASP A 98 -3.81 -1.17 10.99
CA ASP A 98 -3.13 -1.77 12.16
C ASP A 98 -3.23 -3.31 12.14
N GLU A 99 -4.39 -3.86 11.81
CA GLU A 99 -4.57 -5.31 11.67
C GLU A 99 -3.69 -5.89 10.56
N ILE A 100 -3.68 -5.27 9.37
CA ILE A 100 -2.81 -5.68 8.25
C ILE A 100 -1.34 -5.66 8.66
N ARG A 101 -0.89 -4.58 9.32
CA ARG A 101 0.50 -4.46 9.78
C ARG A 101 0.84 -5.55 10.80
N ARG A 102 -0.03 -5.83 11.77
CA ARG A 102 0.18 -6.92 12.75
C ARG A 102 0.29 -8.28 12.09
N LEU A 103 -0.49 -8.55 11.04
CA LEU A 103 -0.38 -9.79 10.26
C LEU A 103 0.93 -9.90 9.50
N ILE A 104 1.40 -8.80 8.88
CA ILE A 104 2.70 -8.75 8.18
C ILE A 104 3.86 -8.94 9.18
N ASP A 105 3.85 -8.23 10.30
CA ASP A 105 4.87 -8.33 11.36
C ASP A 105 4.92 -9.76 11.96
N ALA A 106 3.75 -10.38 12.15
CA ALA A 106 3.63 -11.76 12.57
C ALA A 106 4.17 -12.73 11.52
N ALA A 107 3.91 -12.50 10.23
CA ALA A 107 4.44 -13.31 9.15
C ALA A 107 5.98 -13.29 9.12
N TYR A 108 6.59 -12.11 9.22
CA TYR A 108 8.04 -11.99 9.37
C TYR A 108 8.56 -12.73 10.60
N THR A 109 7.87 -12.63 11.74
CA THR A 109 8.26 -13.33 12.97
C THR A 109 8.23 -14.86 12.79
N VAL A 110 7.18 -15.39 12.17
CA VAL A 110 7.06 -16.82 11.89
C VAL A 110 8.13 -17.28 10.91
N MET A 111 8.38 -16.54 9.83
CA MET A 111 9.41 -16.87 8.84
C MET A 111 10.82 -16.92 9.46
N ARG A 112 11.14 -15.99 10.37
CA ARG A 112 12.42 -15.99 11.09
C ARG A 112 12.55 -17.16 12.06
N ALA A 113 11.44 -17.54 12.72
CA ALA A 113 11.46 -18.54 13.77
C ALA A 113 11.47 -19.99 13.24
N SER A 114 10.72 -20.29 12.17
CA SER A 114 10.60 -21.65 11.66
C SER A 114 11.83 -22.08 10.86
N GLY A 115 12.53 -21.15 10.21
CA GLY A 115 13.55 -21.49 9.20
C GLY A 115 12.99 -22.23 7.98
N ASP A 116 11.67 -22.45 7.95
CA ASP A 116 10.92 -23.04 6.87
C ASP A 116 10.58 -21.96 5.84
N LEU A 117 10.49 -22.39 4.59
CA LEU A 117 10.19 -21.51 3.46
C LEU A 117 8.73 -21.08 3.45
N GLU A 118 7.86 -21.81 4.17
CA GLU A 118 6.41 -21.66 4.04
C GLU A 118 5.73 -21.44 5.43
N PRO A 119 5.46 -20.19 5.82
CA PRO A 119 4.80 -19.91 7.09
C PRO A 119 3.36 -20.44 7.09
N ARG A 120 2.94 -21.10 8.16
CA ARG A 120 1.55 -21.59 8.29
C ARG A 120 0.65 -20.44 8.73
N VAL A 121 -0.54 -20.33 8.12
CA VAL A 121 -1.53 -19.30 8.49
C VAL A 121 -1.88 -19.36 9.98
N GLY A 122 -2.01 -20.57 10.54
CA GLY A 122 -2.27 -20.75 11.97
C GLY A 122 -1.21 -20.13 12.88
N ASP A 123 0.06 -20.24 12.51
CA ASP A 123 1.18 -19.66 13.27
C ASP A 123 1.18 -18.12 13.16
N VAL A 124 0.87 -17.58 11.98
CA VAL A 124 0.76 -16.12 11.77
C VAL A 124 -0.40 -15.53 12.58
N VAL A 125 -1.55 -16.18 12.57
CA VAL A 125 -2.74 -15.75 13.34
C VAL A 125 -2.44 -15.79 14.83
N LYS A 126 -1.80 -16.87 15.31
CA LYS A 126 -1.34 -16.98 16.71
C LYS A 126 -0.36 -15.87 17.09
N ALA A 127 0.63 -15.60 16.24
CA ALA A 127 1.66 -14.58 16.51
C ALA A 127 1.13 -13.13 16.42
N SER A 128 0.11 -12.88 15.59
CA SER A 128 -0.50 -11.54 15.44
C SER A 128 -1.54 -11.20 16.52
N GLY A 129 -1.99 -12.21 17.28
CA GLY A 129 -3.09 -12.07 18.24
C GLY A 129 -4.45 -11.81 17.59
N LEU A 130 -4.59 -12.05 16.29
CA LEU A 130 -5.84 -11.92 15.54
C LEU A 130 -6.53 -13.29 15.40
N SER A 131 -7.75 -13.30 14.86
CA SER A 131 -8.48 -14.53 14.55
C SER A 131 -8.24 -14.99 13.11
N ASN A 132 -8.55 -16.26 12.84
CA ASN A 132 -8.47 -16.79 11.47
C ASN A 132 -9.47 -16.09 10.54
N GLN A 133 -10.65 -15.72 11.05
CA GLN A 133 -11.61 -14.90 10.31
C GLN A 133 -11.05 -13.50 9.99
N ALA A 134 -10.31 -12.89 10.91
CA ALA A 134 -9.65 -11.61 10.68
C ALA A 134 -8.54 -11.73 9.62
N PHE A 135 -7.80 -12.83 9.60
CA PHE A 135 -6.83 -13.10 8.53
C PHE A 135 -7.49 -13.10 7.16
N TYR A 136 -8.50 -13.96 6.95
CA TYR A 136 -9.14 -14.11 5.64
C TYR A 136 -9.95 -12.89 5.19
N ARG A 137 -10.30 -11.99 6.12
CA ARG A 137 -10.86 -10.67 5.79
C ARG A 137 -9.87 -9.77 5.06
N HIS A 138 -8.58 -9.87 5.38
CA HIS A 138 -7.52 -9.04 4.78
C HIS A 138 -6.78 -9.75 3.66
N PHE A 139 -6.53 -11.04 3.83
CA PHE A 139 -5.76 -11.85 2.90
C PHE A 139 -6.59 -13.04 2.44
N PRO A 140 -7.08 -13.06 1.19
CA PRO A 140 -7.90 -14.16 0.68
C PRO A 140 -7.11 -15.48 0.59
N SER A 141 -5.78 -15.42 0.65
CA SER A 141 -4.91 -16.60 0.64
C SER A 141 -3.59 -16.32 1.36
N LYS A 142 -2.86 -17.39 1.70
CA LYS A 142 -1.48 -17.29 2.17
C LYS A 142 -0.58 -16.57 1.17
N ASP A 143 -0.83 -16.73 -0.13
CA ASP A 143 0.00 -16.10 -1.16
C ASP A 143 -0.22 -14.59 -1.23
N ALA A 144 -1.44 -14.13 -0.95
CA ALA A 144 -1.72 -12.70 -0.82
C ALA A 144 -0.95 -12.09 0.38
N LEU A 145 -0.83 -12.83 1.49
CA LEU A 145 0.04 -12.42 2.60
C LEU A 145 1.51 -12.39 2.16
N LEU A 146 1.99 -13.44 1.50
CA LEU A 146 3.38 -13.51 1.03
C LEU A 146 3.70 -12.37 0.06
N LEU A 147 2.81 -12.04 -0.87
CA LEU A 147 2.94 -10.88 -1.74
C LEU A 147 3.04 -9.58 -0.94
N ALA A 148 2.18 -9.39 0.06
CA ALA A 148 2.23 -8.18 0.89
C ALA A 148 3.55 -8.04 1.66
N VAL A 149 4.06 -9.15 2.22
CA VAL A 149 5.36 -9.21 2.88
C VAL A 149 6.49 -8.91 1.89
N LEU A 150 6.46 -9.50 0.69
CA LEU A 150 7.44 -9.24 -0.37
C LEU A 150 7.45 -7.76 -0.77
N THR A 151 6.28 -7.17 -1.01
CA THR A 151 6.14 -5.78 -1.43
C THR A 151 6.62 -4.83 -0.35
N ASP A 152 6.30 -5.07 0.92
CA ASP A 152 6.85 -4.30 2.05
C ASP A 152 8.39 -4.43 2.12
N GLY A 153 8.92 -5.64 2.00
CA GLY A 153 10.37 -5.89 1.99
C GLY A 153 11.08 -5.16 0.83
N ARG A 154 10.52 -5.24 -0.38
CA ARG A 154 11.08 -4.55 -1.56
C ARG A 154 10.96 -3.03 -1.45
N HIS A 155 9.90 -2.48 -0.86
CA HIS A 155 9.80 -1.05 -0.59
C HIS A 155 10.92 -0.56 0.35
N ARG A 156 11.20 -1.32 1.42
CA ARG A 156 12.33 -1.03 2.33
C ARG A 156 13.67 -1.13 1.61
N LEU A 157 13.83 -2.13 0.74
CA LEU A 157 15.03 -2.29 -0.08
C LEU A 157 15.21 -1.12 -1.04
N VAL A 158 14.18 -0.71 -1.79
CA VAL A 158 14.23 0.46 -2.69
C VAL A 158 14.69 1.72 -1.94
N ALA A 159 14.10 1.98 -0.76
CA ALA A 159 14.50 3.12 0.06
C ALA A 159 15.98 3.05 0.48
N THR A 160 16.44 1.86 0.87
CA THR A 160 17.84 1.60 1.25
C THR A 160 18.79 1.80 0.08
N LEU A 161 18.47 1.25 -1.09
CA LEU A 161 19.27 1.35 -2.30
C LEU A 161 19.37 2.80 -2.77
N ARG A 162 18.26 3.54 -2.82
CA ARG A 162 18.26 4.97 -3.15
C ARG A 162 19.15 5.77 -2.21
N ALA A 163 19.02 5.56 -0.90
CA ALA A 163 19.84 6.24 0.09
C ALA A 163 21.32 5.89 -0.01
N ARG A 164 21.65 4.68 -0.44
CA ARG A 164 23.03 4.23 -0.69
C ARG A 164 23.62 4.85 -1.95
N MET A 165 22.89 4.80 -3.06
CA MET A 165 23.30 5.35 -4.35
C MET A 165 23.45 6.88 -4.30
N ALA A 166 22.66 7.56 -3.48
CA ALA A 166 22.76 9.01 -3.31
C ALA A 166 24.06 9.48 -2.62
N LYS A 167 24.85 8.56 -2.03
CA LYS A 167 26.11 8.88 -1.33
C LYS A 167 27.35 8.74 -2.20
N VAL A 168 27.20 8.36 -3.46
CA VAL A 168 28.30 8.11 -4.39
C VAL A 168 28.06 8.85 -5.70
N ASP A 169 29.13 9.04 -6.47
CA ASP A 169 29.09 9.66 -7.78
C ASP A 169 28.22 8.86 -8.76
N ASP A 170 27.70 9.54 -9.79
CA ASP A 170 26.82 8.92 -10.78
C ASP A 170 27.53 7.89 -11.66
N GLY A 171 26.76 7.08 -12.40
CA GLY A 171 27.31 6.09 -13.32
C GLY A 171 27.72 4.78 -12.62
N ALA A 172 28.92 4.29 -12.95
CA ALA A 172 29.46 3.04 -12.45
C ALA A 172 29.49 2.90 -10.91
N PRO A 173 29.84 3.93 -10.12
CA PRO A 173 29.79 3.84 -8.65
C PRO A 173 28.37 3.61 -8.11
N ARG A 174 27.32 4.16 -8.74
CA ARG A 174 25.92 3.90 -8.35
C ARG A 174 25.49 2.48 -8.69
N ILE A 175 25.90 1.94 -9.83
CA ILE A 175 25.66 0.52 -10.18
C ILE A 175 26.32 -0.39 -9.13
N ALA A 176 27.59 -0.14 -8.81
CA ALA A 176 28.32 -0.89 -7.78
C ALA A 176 27.64 -0.80 -6.42
N ALA A 177 27.21 0.40 -6.02
CA ALA A 177 26.47 0.62 -4.78
C ALA A 177 25.12 -0.13 -4.76
N TRP A 178 24.40 -0.16 -5.88
CA TRP A 178 23.14 -0.90 -6.00
C TRP A 178 23.36 -2.40 -5.81
N ILE A 179 24.34 -3.00 -6.54
CA ILE A 179 24.69 -4.43 -6.43
C ILE A 179 25.11 -4.77 -5.00
N GLU A 180 25.98 -3.97 -4.39
CA GLU A 180 26.43 -4.21 -3.01
C GLU A 180 25.26 -4.11 -2.01
N GLY A 181 24.31 -3.20 -2.24
CA GLY A 181 23.11 -3.08 -1.41
C GLY A 181 22.16 -4.28 -1.51
N VAL A 182 22.00 -4.85 -2.71
CA VAL A 182 21.23 -6.09 -2.92
C VAL A 182 21.92 -7.27 -2.23
N LEU A 183 23.21 -7.49 -2.49
CA LEU A 183 23.95 -8.62 -1.88
C LEU A 183 24.08 -8.50 -0.36
N ALA A 184 24.02 -7.29 0.19
CA ALA A 184 23.98 -7.08 1.64
C ALA A 184 22.75 -7.74 2.31
N GLN A 185 21.66 -7.98 1.58
CA GLN A 185 20.50 -8.70 2.12
C GLN A 185 20.84 -10.16 2.47
N ALA A 186 21.68 -10.83 1.68
CA ALA A 186 22.13 -12.19 1.98
C ALA A 186 23.15 -12.23 3.14
N ARG A 187 23.88 -11.14 3.38
CA ARG A 187 24.91 -11.03 4.43
C ARG A 187 24.35 -10.61 5.78
N ASN A 188 23.19 -9.98 5.83
CA ASN A 188 22.51 -9.62 7.08
C ASN A 188 21.55 -10.76 7.47
N ALA A 189 21.75 -11.37 8.65
CA ALA A 189 20.99 -12.54 9.07
C ALA A 189 19.47 -12.32 9.13
N GLU A 190 19.03 -11.14 9.57
CA GLU A 190 17.60 -10.82 9.67
C GLU A 190 16.97 -10.62 8.29
N ALA A 191 17.63 -9.84 7.43
CA ALA A 191 17.21 -9.64 6.05
C ALA A 191 17.19 -10.98 5.30
N ALA A 192 18.24 -11.79 5.45
CA ALA A 192 18.34 -13.10 4.84
C ALA A 192 17.19 -14.01 5.25
N ALA A 193 16.86 -14.06 6.54
CA ALA A 193 15.73 -14.84 7.04
C ALA A 193 14.39 -14.36 6.49
N ASN A 194 14.20 -13.03 6.37
CA ASN A 194 12.98 -12.44 5.82
C ASN A 194 12.86 -12.65 4.30
N THR A 195 13.97 -12.66 3.56
CA THR A 195 13.97 -12.77 2.09
C THR A 195 13.96 -14.22 1.60
N ARG A 196 14.54 -15.16 2.35
CA ARG A 196 14.71 -16.56 1.94
C ARG A 196 13.43 -17.27 1.49
N PRO A 197 12.25 -17.09 2.14
CA PRO A 197 10.98 -17.63 1.63
C PRO A 197 10.68 -17.26 0.17
N PHE A 198 11.09 -16.07 -0.27
CA PHE A 198 10.84 -15.56 -1.62
C PHE A 198 11.84 -16.08 -2.65
N ALA A 199 13.04 -16.51 -2.23
CA ALA A 199 13.98 -17.18 -3.14
C ALA A 199 13.42 -18.51 -3.67
N VAL A 200 12.48 -19.13 -2.95
CA VAL A 200 11.84 -20.40 -3.36
C VAL A 200 10.40 -20.19 -3.85
N HIS A 201 9.64 -19.29 -3.23
CA HIS A 201 8.25 -19.04 -3.62
C HIS A 201 8.07 -17.91 -4.65
N GLY A 202 9.14 -17.18 -4.99
CA GLY A 202 9.08 -16.00 -5.86
C GLY A 202 8.43 -16.28 -7.21
N ALA A 203 8.82 -17.37 -7.87
CA ALA A 203 8.24 -17.77 -9.16
C ALA A 203 6.72 -18.00 -9.09
N ARG A 204 6.25 -18.64 -8.01
CA ARG A 204 4.83 -18.92 -7.79
C ARG A 204 4.02 -17.67 -7.47
N ILE A 205 4.60 -16.72 -6.72
CA ILE A 205 4.00 -15.41 -6.48
C ILE A 205 3.95 -14.59 -7.78
N ALA A 206 5.03 -14.62 -8.58
CA ALA A 206 5.09 -13.93 -9.87
C ALA A 206 4.04 -14.45 -10.87
N ASP A 207 3.80 -15.76 -10.90
CA ASP A 207 2.74 -16.37 -11.73
C ASP A 207 1.34 -15.94 -11.29
N ARG A 208 1.08 -15.93 -9.98
CA ARG A 208 -0.25 -15.61 -9.43
C ARG A 208 -0.57 -14.12 -9.38
N PHE A 209 0.45 -13.27 -9.25
CA PHE A 209 0.34 -11.81 -9.09
C PHE A 209 1.33 -11.08 -10.01
N PRO A 210 1.20 -11.23 -11.35
CA PRO A 210 2.18 -10.74 -12.29
C PRO A 210 2.28 -9.21 -12.28
N ALA A 211 1.17 -8.49 -12.14
CA ALA A 211 1.16 -7.03 -12.16
C ALA A 211 1.90 -6.45 -10.94
N GLU A 212 1.62 -6.96 -9.75
CA GLU A 212 2.24 -6.53 -8.50
C GLU A 212 3.71 -6.90 -8.45
N TRP A 213 4.06 -8.09 -8.95
CA TRP A 213 5.46 -8.51 -9.09
C TRP A 213 6.24 -7.57 -10.01
N GLN A 214 5.70 -7.24 -11.19
CA GLN A 214 6.33 -6.33 -12.14
C GLN A 214 6.46 -4.91 -11.60
N ALA A 215 5.39 -4.35 -11.04
CA ALA A 215 5.43 -3.01 -10.42
C ALA A 215 6.53 -2.92 -9.34
N SER A 216 6.69 -3.99 -8.55
CA SER A 216 7.72 -4.04 -7.54
C SER A 216 9.14 -4.22 -8.10
N ARG A 217 9.30 -4.95 -9.22
CA ARG A 217 10.58 -5.04 -9.96
C ARG A 217 10.95 -3.70 -10.57
N ASP A 218 10.00 -3.02 -11.23
CA ASP A 218 10.21 -1.71 -11.83
C ASP A 218 10.72 -0.68 -10.83
N ALA A 219 10.18 -0.67 -9.60
CA ALA A 219 10.63 0.24 -8.56
C ALA A 219 12.11 0.06 -8.17
N LEU A 220 12.65 -1.16 -8.27
CA LEU A 220 14.06 -1.48 -8.04
C LEU A 220 14.95 -1.10 -9.23
N LEU A 221 14.39 -1.15 -10.45
CA LEU A 221 15.07 -0.84 -11.70
C LEU A 221 15.15 0.65 -11.98
N THR A 222 14.15 1.45 -11.58
CA THR A 222 14.13 2.91 -11.82
C THR A 222 15.46 3.60 -11.49
N PRO A 223 16.02 3.49 -10.26
CA PRO A 223 17.29 4.17 -9.95
C PRO A 223 18.49 3.61 -10.73
N LEU A 224 18.41 2.36 -11.20
CA LEU A 224 19.47 1.70 -11.96
C LEU A 224 19.49 2.15 -13.42
N ARG A 225 18.33 2.46 -14.02
CA ARG A 225 18.22 3.00 -15.38
C ARG A 225 19.03 4.30 -15.54
N ASP A 226 18.90 5.21 -14.57
CA ASP A 226 19.65 6.47 -14.56
C ASP A 226 21.16 6.24 -14.41
N ALA A 227 21.55 5.36 -13.48
CA ALA A 227 22.95 5.03 -13.24
C ALA A 227 23.61 4.32 -14.44
N VAL A 228 22.88 3.46 -15.15
CA VAL A 228 23.34 2.80 -16.38
C VAL A 228 23.54 3.81 -17.50
N ALA A 229 22.57 4.71 -17.72
CA ALA A 229 22.70 5.74 -18.74
C ALA A 229 23.93 6.62 -18.49
N ALA A 230 24.16 7.03 -17.24
CA ALA A 230 25.33 7.82 -16.84
C ALA A 230 26.66 7.05 -16.98
N ALA A 231 26.62 5.71 -16.93
CA ALA A 231 27.79 4.85 -17.15
C ALA A 231 28.04 4.53 -18.64
N GLY A 232 27.18 5.01 -19.56
CA GLY A 232 27.30 4.75 -20.99
C GLY A 232 26.71 3.42 -21.47
N GLY A 233 25.93 2.73 -20.63
CA GLY A 233 25.24 1.49 -20.99
C GLY A 233 23.85 1.70 -21.62
N ASP A 234 23.19 0.61 -21.99
CA ASP A 234 21.82 0.60 -22.52
C ASP A 234 20.81 0.66 -21.37
N PRO A 235 20.10 1.79 -21.15
CA PRO A 235 19.17 1.94 -20.03
C PRO A 235 17.90 1.09 -20.16
N GLY A 236 17.65 0.47 -21.32
CA GLY A 236 16.52 -0.43 -21.54
C GLY A 236 16.84 -1.90 -21.23
N ARG A 237 18.09 -2.35 -21.46
CA ARG A 237 18.48 -3.75 -21.33
C ARG A 237 19.35 -4.03 -20.11
N ASP A 238 20.39 -3.22 -19.90
CA ASP A 238 21.39 -3.52 -18.88
C ASP A 238 20.81 -3.53 -17.45
N PRO A 239 19.87 -2.63 -17.05
CA PRO A 239 19.28 -2.70 -15.72
C PRO A 239 18.56 -4.02 -15.44
N GLU A 240 17.91 -4.62 -16.45
CA GLU A 240 17.23 -5.91 -16.31
C GLU A 240 18.23 -7.03 -16.04
N TRP A 241 19.33 -7.07 -16.80
CA TRP A 241 20.38 -8.08 -16.62
C TRP A 241 21.15 -7.91 -15.31
N LEU A 242 21.43 -6.67 -14.92
CA LEU A 242 22.02 -6.35 -13.62
C LEU A 242 21.10 -6.77 -12.47
N TYR A 243 19.79 -6.59 -12.62
CA TYR A 243 18.81 -7.09 -11.66
C TYR A 243 18.86 -8.61 -11.57
N ASP A 244 18.73 -9.32 -12.69
CA ASP A 244 18.67 -10.78 -12.69
C ASP A 244 19.98 -11.39 -12.18
N LEU A 245 21.12 -10.77 -12.49
CA LEU A 245 22.43 -11.17 -11.99
C LEU A 245 22.53 -10.99 -10.46
N ALA A 246 22.23 -9.80 -9.94
CA ALA A 246 22.39 -9.52 -8.51
C ALA A 246 21.38 -10.29 -7.65
N PHE A 247 20.12 -10.35 -8.09
CA PHE A 247 19.08 -11.12 -7.39
C PHE A 247 19.34 -12.62 -7.52
N GLY A 248 19.78 -13.12 -8.67
CA GLY A 248 20.12 -14.54 -8.84
C GLY A 248 21.26 -14.99 -7.92
N VAL A 249 22.32 -14.18 -7.79
CA VAL A 249 23.40 -14.45 -6.83
C VAL A 249 22.89 -14.39 -5.39
N MET A 250 22.10 -13.38 -5.03
CA MET A 250 21.51 -13.23 -3.70
C MET A 250 20.60 -14.43 -3.35
N GLU A 251 19.68 -14.81 -4.23
CA GLU A 251 18.73 -15.90 -4.03
C GLU A 251 19.46 -17.24 -3.91
N SER A 252 20.45 -17.50 -4.77
CA SER A 252 21.30 -18.69 -4.70
C SER A 252 22.04 -18.78 -3.35
N ALA A 253 22.61 -17.67 -2.87
CA ALA A 253 23.27 -17.59 -1.57
C ALA A 253 22.30 -17.86 -0.41
N LEU A 254 21.08 -17.32 -0.46
CA LEU A 254 20.03 -17.55 0.55
C LEU A 254 19.57 -19.01 0.60
N VAL A 255 19.45 -19.66 -0.56
CA VAL A 255 19.07 -21.08 -0.66
C VAL A 255 20.19 -21.96 -0.10
N ARG A 256 21.44 -21.70 -0.48
CA ARG A 256 22.64 -22.44 -0.02
C ARG A 256 23.01 -22.15 1.44
N ARG A 257 22.51 -21.04 2.01
CA ARG A 257 22.90 -20.51 3.33
C ARG A 257 24.38 -20.16 3.42
N GLU A 258 24.94 -19.72 2.30
CA GLU A 258 26.34 -19.35 2.15
C GLU A 258 26.38 -17.89 1.67
N PRO A 259 26.53 -16.91 2.58
CA PRO A 259 26.51 -15.50 2.20
C PRO A 259 27.74 -15.17 1.34
N PRO A 260 27.59 -14.34 0.29
CA PRO A 260 28.71 -13.98 -0.56
C PRO A 260 29.77 -13.23 0.26
N THR A 261 31.03 -13.61 0.06
CA THR A 261 32.17 -12.93 0.69
C THR A 261 32.35 -11.53 0.08
N ARG A 262 33.17 -10.70 0.72
CA ARG A 262 33.51 -9.39 0.14
C ARG A 262 34.17 -9.54 -1.25
N ALA A 263 35.03 -10.56 -1.41
CA ALA A 263 35.67 -10.85 -2.68
C ALA A 263 34.66 -11.26 -3.77
N ASP A 264 33.64 -12.05 -3.42
CA ASP A 264 32.57 -12.42 -4.37
C ASP A 264 31.76 -11.20 -4.82
N VAL A 265 31.44 -10.30 -3.89
CA VAL A 265 30.74 -9.04 -4.17
C VAL A 265 31.58 -8.16 -5.10
N ASP A 266 32.84 -7.93 -4.77
CA ASP A 266 33.74 -7.10 -5.57
C ASP A 266 33.95 -7.70 -6.97
N HIS A 267 34.03 -9.04 -7.07
CA HIS A 267 34.13 -9.75 -8.35
C HIS A 267 32.84 -9.59 -9.19
N LEU A 268 31.66 -9.73 -8.59
CA LEU A 268 30.38 -9.55 -9.28
C LEU A 268 30.23 -8.13 -9.81
N ILE A 269 30.60 -7.13 -9.01
CA ILE A 269 30.60 -5.71 -9.44
C ILE A 269 31.53 -5.53 -10.64
N ALA A 270 32.76 -6.04 -10.57
CA ALA A 270 33.70 -5.94 -11.67
C ALA A 270 33.20 -6.65 -12.94
N PHE A 271 32.55 -7.80 -12.79
CA PHE A 271 31.91 -8.53 -13.90
C PHE A 271 30.77 -7.72 -14.53
N ALA A 272 29.87 -7.19 -13.70
CA ALA A 272 28.73 -6.38 -14.12
C ALA A 272 29.16 -5.11 -14.87
N LEU A 273 30.11 -4.35 -14.33
CA LEU A 273 30.59 -3.11 -14.95
C LEU A 273 31.27 -3.34 -16.30
N ARG A 274 32.01 -4.45 -16.47
CA ARG A 274 32.57 -4.84 -17.78
C ARG A 274 31.50 -5.21 -18.81
N GLY A 275 30.31 -5.60 -18.38
CA GLY A 275 29.17 -5.86 -19.26
C GLY A 275 28.56 -4.57 -19.78
N VAL A 276 28.33 -3.60 -18.87
CA VAL A 276 27.77 -2.28 -19.18
C VAL A 276 28.68 -1.50 -20.14
N ASP A 277 29.99 -1.53 -19.90
CA ASP A 277 31.02 -0.83 -20.71
C ASP A 277 31.09 -1.34 -22.18
N ARG A 278 30.57 -2.55 -22.45
CA ARG A 278 30.58 -3.16 -23.80
C ARG A 278 29.27 -2.97 -24.58
N GLY A 279 28.22 -2.46 -23.94
CA GLY A 279 26.92 -2.22 -24.57
C GLY A 279 26.83 -0.94 -25.40
N GLY A 280 27.83 -0.05 -25.28
CA GLY A 280 27.92 1.22 -26.00
C GLY A 280 28.69 1.19 -27.33
N ALA A 281 29.08 0.01 -27.83
CA ALA A 281 29.84 -0.17 -29.08
C ALA A 281 28.98 -0.69 -30.23
#